data_AF-A0A7W0SRZ2-F1
#
_entry.id   AF-A0A7W0SRZ2-F1
#
_cell.length_a   1.000
_cell.length_b   1.000
_cell.length_c   1.000
_cell.angle_alpha   90.00
_cell.angle_beta   90.00
_cell.angle_gamma   90.00
#
_symmetry.space_group_name_H-M   'P 1'
#
loop_
_entity.id
_entity.type
_entity.pdbx_description
1 polymer ?
#
loop_
_entity_poly.entity_id
_entity_poly.type
_entity_poly.pdbx_seq_one_letter_code
_entity_poly.pdbx_strand_id
1 'polypeptide(L)'
;MPRIQVYLPDELHRELKRSGLSPSELLQDAVRSELQRREQIARLDEYLGELQEEVGKPTRAEKARADAVVRRMTRRRPARRAS
;
A
#
# COMPACT_ATOMS: atom_id res chain seq x y z
N MET A 1 16.10 21.82 12.51
CA MET A 1 15.22 21.18 11.50
C MET A 1 14.57 22.27 10.65
N PRO A 2 14.37 22.05 9.34
CA PRO A 2 13.62 22.99 8.50
C PRO A 2 12.16 23.06 8.98
N ARG A 3 11.60 24.27 9.01
CA ARG A 3 10.20 24.50 9.38
C ARG A 3 9.37 24.64 8.11
N ILE A 4 8.35 23.80 7.98
CA ILE A 4 7.38 23.86 6.89
C ILE A 4 6.04 24.33 7.48
N GLN A 5 5.42 25.32 6.84
CA GLN A 5 4.04 25.71 7.12
C GLN A 5 3.14 25.04 6.09
N VAL A 6 2.14 24.33 6.56
CA VAL A 6 1.19 23.59 5.72
C VAL A 6 -0.22 24.03 6.08
N TYR A 7 -1.04 24.24 5.05
CA TYR A 7 -2.46 24.50 5.23
C TYR A 7 -3.19 23.19 5.52
N LEU A 8 -4.06 23.20 6.52
CA LEU A 8 -4.89 22.07 6.89
C LEU A 8 -6.35 22.46 6.72
N PRO A 9 -7.15 21.69 5.96
CA PRO A 9 -8.59 21.91 5.89
C PRO A 9 -9.27 21.93 7.27
N ASP A 10 -10.33 22.72 7.39
CA ASP A 10 -10.99 23.00 8.68
C ASP A 10 -11.54 21.74 9.36
N GLU A 11 -12.00 20.76 8.59
CA GLU A 11 -12.42 19.46 9.09
C GLU A 11 -11.28 18.71 9.76
N LEU A 12 -10.11 18.62 9.12
CA LEU A 12 -8.95 17.92 9.65
C LEU A 12 -8.35 18.67 10.85
N HIS A 13 -8.37 20.00 10.83
CA HIS A 13 -7.95 20.80 11.98
C HIS A 13 -8.84 20.56 13.20
N ARG A 14 -10.17 20.45 13.00
CA ARG A 14 -11.11 20.12 14.09
C ARG A 14 -10.89 18.71 14.63
N GLU A 15 -10.69 17.74 13.76
CA GLU A 15 -10.41 16.35 14.17
C GLU A 15 -9.10 16.25 14.94
N LEU A 16 -8.05 16.92 14.46
CA LEU A 16 -6.76 16.96 15.13
C LEU A 16 -6.86 17.55 16.54
N LYS A 17 -7.59 18.68 16.70
CA LYS A 17 -7.87 19.26 18.02
C LYS A 17 -8.61 18.30 18.95
N ARG A 18 -9.60 17.54 18.44
CA ARG A 18 -10.35 16.56 19.24
C ARG A 18 -9.49 15.37 19.65
N SER A 19 -8.55 14.96 18.80
CA SER A 19 -7.67 13.81 19.06
C SER A 19 -6.60 14.08 20.12
N GLY A 20 -6.29 15.36 20.39
CA GLY A 20 -5.21 15.75 21.30
C GLY A 20 -3.80 15.45 20.79
N LEU A 21 -3.66 14.99 19.53
CA LEU A 21 -2.36 14.66 18.93
C LEU A 21 -1.56 15.91 18.60
N SER A 22 -0.24 15.80 18.73
CA SER A 22 0.70 16.82 18.27
C SER A 22 0.69 16.91 16.74
N PRO A 23 0.37 18.08 16.14
CA PRO A 23 0.35 18.24 14.70
C PRO A 23 1.70 17.92 14.05
N SER A 24 2.78 18.32 14.70
CA SER A 24 4.15 18.15 14.19
C SER A 24 4.56 16.68 14.18
N GLU A 25 4.27 15.93 15.25
CA GLU A 25 4.62 14.50 15.33
C GLU A 25 3.78 13.68 14.35
N LEU A 26 2.47 13.94 14.31
CA LEU A 26 1.58 13.29 13.35
C LEU A 26 2.03 13.51 11.90
N LEU A 27 2.39 14.76 11.55
CA LEU A 27 2.88 15.07 10.21
C LEU A 27 4.23 14.39 9.92
N GLN A 28 5.15 14.36 10.88
CA GLN A 28 6.45 13.69 10.72
C GLN A 28 6.29 12.19 10.48
N ASP A 29 5.43 11.53 11.25
CA ASP A 29 5.17 10.10 11.09
C ASP A 29 4.43 9.79 9.79
N ALA A 30 3.45 10.62 9.41
CA ALA A 30 2.76 10.50 8.13
C ALA A 30 3.72 10.65 6.95
N VAL A 31 4.61 11.66 6.98
CA VAL A 31 5.64 11.88 5.95
C VAL A 31 6.60 10.70 5.89
N ARG A 32 7.08 10.20 7.04
CA ARG A 32 8.00 9.04 7.07
C ARG A 32 7.33 7.80 6.47
N SER A 33 6.09 7.51 6.86
CA SER A 33 5.33 6.36 6.38
C SER A 33 5.08 6.45 4.87
N GLU A 34 4.72 7.63 4.37
CA GLU A 34 4.44 7.84 2.95
C GLU A 34 5.71 7.74 2.10
N LEU A 35 6.84 8.31 2.57
CA LEU A 35 8.13 8.18 1.87
C LEU A 35 8.56 6.72 1.79
N GLN A 36 8.46 5.98 2.90
CA GLN A 36 8.79 4.55 2.93
C GLN A 36 7.88 3.75 1.98
N ARG A 37 6.57 4.03 1.97
CA ARG A 37 5.62 3.39 1.06
C ARG A 37 5.99 3.64 -0.41
N ARG A 38 6.31 4.90 -0.77
CA ARG A 38 6.70 5.27 -2.13
C ARG A 38 7.99 4.59 -2.57
N GLU A 39 8.97 4.52 -1.68
CA GLU A 39 10.22 3.82 -1.94
C GLU A 39 9.99 2.32 -2.18
N GLN A 40 9.13 1.68 -1.39
CA GLN A 40 8.75 0.28 -1.59
C GLN A 40 8.03 0.05 -2.93
N ILE A 41 7.11 0.95 -3.31
CA ILE A 41 6.42 0.87 -4.61
C ILE A 41 7.43 1.01 -5.74
N ALA A 42 8.32 2.00 -5.68
CA ALA A 42 9.34 2.20 -6.70
C ALA A 42 10.26 0.98 -6.86
N ARG A 43 10.69 0.37 -5.75
CA ARG A 43 11.47 -0.87 -5.76
C ARG A 43 10.70 -2.06 -6.33
N LEU A 44 9.40 -2.16 -6.05
CA LEU A 44 8.55 -3.19 -6.63
C LEU A 44 8.37 -3.00 -8.14
N ASP A 45 8.21 -1.76 -8.60
CA ASP A 45 8.09 -1.44 -10.02
C ASP A 45 9.39 -1.77 -10.77
N GLU A 46 10.56 -1.43 -10.21
CA GLU A 46 11.87 -1.81 -10.73
C GLU A 46 12.01 -3.34 -10.83
N TYR A 47 11.75 -4.05 -9.73
CA TYR A 47 11.81 -5.51 -9.70
C TYR A 47 10.85 -6.17 -10.71
N LEU A 48 9.62 -5.67 -10.84
CA LEU A 48 8.66 -6.18 -11.81
C LEU A 48 9.10 -5.88 -13.25
N GLY A 49 9.80 -4.77 -13.48
CA GLY A 49 10.45 -4.44 -14.75
C GLY A 49 11.51 -5.46 -15.11
N GLU A 50 12.49 -5.66 -14.22
CA GLU A 50 13.58 -6.64 -14.39
C GLU A 50 13.03 -8.05 -14.64
N LEU A 51 12.04 -8.48 -13.85
CA LEU A 51 11.42 -9.78 -14.02
C LEU A 51 10.73 -9.91 -15.39
N GLN A 52 10.06 -8.86 -15.86
CA GLN A 52 9.43 -8.87 -17.18
C GLN A 52 10.45 -8.88 -18.33
N GLU A 53 11.64 -8.32 -18.12
CA GLU A 53 12.74 -8.43 -19.09
C GLU A 53 13.31 -9.85 -19.11
N GLU A 54 13.42 -10.51 -17.95
CA GLU A 54 13.93 -11.88 -17.83
C GLU A 54 12.96 -12.91 -18.42
N VAL A 55 11.67 -12.86 -18.04
CA VAL A 55 10.70 -13.93 -18.38
C VAL A 55 9.64 -13.51 -19.40
N GLY A 56 9.60 -12.23 -19.79
CA GLY A 56 8.56 -11.67 -20.65
C GLY A 56 7.29 -11.26 -19.88
N LYS A 57 6.44 -10.45 -20.52
CA LYS A 57 5.15 -10.05 -19.95
C LYS A 57 4.14 -11.20 -20.00
N PRO A 58 3.38 -11.46 -18.92
CA PRO A 58 2.38 -12.53 -18.90
C PRO A 58 1.26 -12.27 -19.91
N THR A 59 0.97 -13.28 -20.72
CA THR A 59 -0.11 -13.27 -21.71
C THR A 59 -1.49 -13.31 -21.04
N ARG A 60 -2.55 -12.96 -21.79
CA ARG A 60 -3.93 -13.06 -21.30
C ARG A 60 -4.31 -14.48 -20.91
N ALA A 61 -3.83 -15.49 -21.65
CA ALA A 61 -4.12 -16.89 -21.37
C ALA A 61 -3.47 -17.36 -20.06
N GLU A 62 -2.23 -16.96 -19.81
CA GLU A 62 -1.51 -17.27 -18.56
C GLU A 62 -2.17 -16.62 -17.35
N LYS A 63 -2.59 -15.35 -17.48
CA LYS A 63 -3.36 -14.65 -16.43
C LYS A 63 -4.67 -15.38 -16.13
N ALA A 64 -5.43 -15.74 -17.16
CA ALA A 64 -6.70 -16.48 -16.99
C ALA A 64 -6.49 -17.85 -16.32
N ARG A 65 -5.40 -18.55 -16.65
CA ARG A 65 -5.02 -19.81 -16.00
C ARG A 65 -4.66 -19.59 -14.54
N ALA A 66 -3.87 -18.56 -14.22
CA ALA A 66 -3.52 -18.21 -12.85
C ALA A 66 -4.77 -17.90 -12.01
N ASP A 67 -5.70 -17.10 -12.53
CA ASP A 67 -6.97 -16.81 -11.85
C ASP A 67 -7.80 -18.07 -11.58
N ALA A 68 -7.82 -19.01 -12.53
CA ALA A 68 -8.51 -20.29 -12.35
C ALA A 68 -7.88 -21.13 -11.22
N VAL A 69 -6.55 -21.10 -11.08
CA VAL A 69 -5.84 -21.75 -9.97
C VAL A 69 -6.20 -21.10 -8.64
N VAL A 70 -6.17 -19.78 -8.54
CA VAL A 70 -6.54 -19.04 -7.31
C VAL A 70 -7.98 -19.36 -6.90
N ARG A 71 -8.94 -19.31 -7.84
CA ARG A 71 -10.34 -19.68 -7.59
C ARG A 71 -10.49 -21.11 -7.09
N ARG A 72 -9.70 -22.06 -7.60
CA ARG A 72 -9.72 -23.44 -7.13
C ARG A 72 -9.17 -23.57 -5.71
N MET A 73 -8.13 -22.83 -5.36
CA MET A 73 -7.54 -22.83 -4.02
C MET A 73 -8.49 -22.22 -2.98
N THR A 74 -9.14 -21.10 -3.30
CA THR A 74 -10.07 -20.44 -2.38
C THR A 74 -11.35 -21.25 -2.15
N ARG A 75 -11.87 -21.94 -3.18
CA ARG A 75 -13.01 -22.86 -3.05
C ARG A 75 -12.72 -24.11 -2.22
N ARG A 76 -11.46 -24.56 -2.17
CA ARG A 76 -11.04 -25.76 -1.43
C ARG A 76 -10.71 -25.51 0.04
N ARG A 77 -10.68 -24.25 0.49
CA ARG A 77 -10.37 -23.92 1.88
C ARG A 77 -11.65 -24.09 2.71
N PRO A 78 -11.81 -25.15 3.53
CA PRO A 78 -12.95 -25.26 4.42
C PRO A 78 -12.89 -24.08 5.39
N ALA A 79 -14.05 -23.51 5.73
CA ALA A 79 -14.14 -22.49 6.76
C ALA A 79 -13.41 -23.00 8.01
N ARG A 80 -12.28 -22.40 8.38
CA ARG A 80 -11.65 -22.65 9.68
C ARG A 80 -12.74 -22.30 10.70
N ARG A 81 -13.24 -23.33 11.40
CA ARG A 81 -14.14 -23.16 12.54
C ARG A 81 -13.48 -22.15 13.47
N ALA A 82 -14.15 -21.02 13.67
CA ALA A 82 -13.90 -20.16 14.80
C ALA A 82 -14.29 -20.96 16.04
N SER A 83 -13.31 -21.21 16.91
CA SER A 83 -13.51 -21.59 18.32
C SER A 83 -13.34 -20.33 19.15
#